data_AF-A0A2S7QNL4-F1
#
_entry.id   AF-A0A2S7QNL4-F1
#
_cell.length_a   1.000
_cell.length_b   1.000
_cell.length_c   1.000
_cell.angle_alpha   90.00
_cell.angle_beta   90.00
_cell.angle_gamma   90.00
#
_symmetry.space_group_name_H-M   'P 1'
#
loop_
_entity.id
_entity.type
_entity.pdbx_description
1 polymer ?
#
loop_
_entity_poly.entity_id
_entity_poly.type
_entity_poly.pdbx_seq_one_letter_code
_entity_poly.pdbx_strand_id
1 'polypeptide(L)' 'MRHCFDYLRQSLICAADTTMEPVITELGGVTGWNALRTCRSYDQLKSWAEKWRVSNLEGFGDQHHEH' A
#
# COMPACT_ATOMS: atom_id res chain seq x y z
N MET A 1 5.35 2.26 25.07
CA MET A 1 4.43 1.79 24.01
C MET A 1 4.60 2.52 22.66
N ARG A 2 5.41 3.58 22.53
CA ARG A 2 5.72 4.22 21.23
C ARG A 2 6.59 3.37 20.30
N HIS A 3 7.59 2.69 20.87
CA HIS A 3 8.57 1.91 20.10
C HIS A 3 7.97 0.73 19.31
N CYS A 4 6.90 0.10 19.80
CA CYS A 4 6.27 -1.02 19.09
C CYS A 4 5.58 -0.55 17.80
N PHE A 5 4.86 0.58 17.87
CA PHE A 5 4.21 1.15 16.69
C PHE A 5 5.23 1.69 15.68
N ASP A 6 6.32 2.30 16.16
CA ASP A 6 7.41 2.74 15.27
C ASP A 6 8.06 1.56 14.53
N TYR A 7 8.25 0.43 15.22
CA TYR A 7 8.78 -0.79 14.62
C TYR A 7 7.84 -1.37 13.55
N LEU A 8 6.54 -1.43 13.84
CA LEU A 8 5.53 -1.89 12.87
C LEU A 8 5.47 -0.96 11.66
N ARG A 9 5.47 0.36 11.88
CA ARG A 9 5.47 1.36 10.81
C ARG A 9 6.69 1.20 9.91
N GLN A 10 7.88 1.08 10.48
CA GLN A 10 9.12 0.89 9.72
C GLN A 10 9.11 -0.42 8.94
N SER A 11 8.60 -1.50 9.55
CA SER A 11 8.48 -2.80 8.86
C SER A 11 7.58 -2.72 7.64
N LEU A 12 6.43 -2.05 7.75
CA LEU A 12 5.51 -1.83 6.62
C LEU A 12 6.12 -0.96 5.53
N ILE A 13 6.85 0.10 5.91
CA ILE A 13 7.56 0.98 4.97
C ILE A 13 8.61 0.20 4.17
N CYS A 14 9.40 -0.63 4.85
CA CYS A 14 10.43 -1.45 4.22
C CYS A 14 9.85 -2.52 3.30
N ALA A 15 8.68 -3.06 3.65
CA ALA A 15 7.98 -4.07 2.88
C ALA A 15 6.97 -3.47 1.86
N ALA A 16 6.97 -2.15 1.66
CA ALA A 16 6.05 -1.51 0.73
C ALA A 16 6.32 -1.98 -0.69
N ASP A 17 5.32 -2.62 -1.29
CA ASP A 17 5.43 -3.25 -2.60
C ASP A 17 4.43 -2.64 -3.58
N THR A 18 4.95 -2.14 -4.70
CA THR A 18 4.16 -1.61 -5.81
C THR A 18 4.35 -2.38 -7.10
N THR A 19 4.86 -3.60 -7.01
CA THR A 19 5.03 -4.48 -8.15
C THR A 19 3.67 -4.83 -8.73
N MET A 20 3.46 -4.50 -10.01
CA MET A 20 2.28 -4.92 -10.75
C MET A 20 2.39 -6.41 -11.05
N GLU A 21 1.38 -7.18 -10.63
CA GLU A 21 1.37 -8.62 -10.89
C GLU A 21 1.06 -8.91 -12.37
N PRO A 22 1.75 -9.89 -12.99
CA PRO A 22 1.49 -10.25 -14.37
C PRO A 22 0.12 -10.92 -14.50
N VAL A 23 -0.65 -10.47 -15.48
CA VAL A 23 -1.91 -11.12 -15.85
C VAL A 23 -1.60 -12.37 -16.65
N ILE A 24 -2.12 -13.51 -16.21
CA ILE A 24 -2.06 -14.80 -16.91
C ILE A 24 -3.37 -14.95 -17.68
N THR A 25 -3.30 -14.79 -18.99
CA THR A 25 -4.45 -14.76 -19.90
C THR A 25 -5.26 -16.04 -19.85
N GLU A 26 -4.60 -17.19 -19.70
CA GLU A 26 -5.22 -18.52 -19.65
C GLU A 26 -6.05 -18.74 -18.38
N LEU A 27 -5.71 -18.02 -17.30
CA LEU A 27 -6.43 -18.05 -16.02
C LEU A 27 -7.45 -16.91 -15.90
N GLY A 28 -7.48 -15.98 -16.85
CA GLY A 28 -8.30 -14.78 -16.79
C GLY A 28 -7.96 -13.84 -15.63
N GLY A 29 -6.73 -13.90 -15.08
CA GLY A 29 -6.38 -13.16 -13.87
C GLY A 29 -4.93 -13.29 -13.43
N VAL A 30 -4.66 -12.99 -12.16
CA VAL A 30 -3.33 -13.09 -11.53
C VAL A 30 -3.27 -14.30 -10.59
N THR A 31 -2.09 -14.87 -10.39
CA THR A 31 -1.90 -16.01 -9.48
C THR A 31 -1.51 -15.60 -8.07
N GLY A 32 -1.05 -14.36 -7.88
CA GLY A 32 -0.46 -13.90 -6.61
C GLY A 32 0.96 -14.42 -6.34
N TRP A 33 1.54 -15.23 -7.24
CA TRP A 33 2.83 -15.90 -7.03
C TRP A 33 3.81 -15.65 -8.19
N ASN A 34 5.11 -15.88 -7.94
CA ASN A 34 6.19 -15.78 -8.92
C ASN A 34 6.38 -14.41 -9.60
N ALA A 35 5.84 -13.34 -9.01
CA ALA A 35 6.17 -11.97 -9.42
C ALA A 35 7.51 -11.54 -8.81
N LEU A 36 8.45 -11.08 -9.64
CA LEU A 36 9.72 -10.53 -9.17
C LEU A 36 9.48 -9.21 -8.43
N ARG A 37 9.60 -9.24 -7.10
CA ARG A 37 9.46 -8.04 -6.28
C ARG A 37 10.75 -7.23 -6.32
N THR A 38 10.64 -5.93 -6.54
CA THR A 38 11.79 -5.01 -6.60
C THR A 38 11.64 -3.93 -5.55
N CYS A 39 12.65 -3.74 -4.68
CA CYS A 39 12.65 -2.66 -3.69
C CYS A 39 12.62 -1.29 -4.38
N ARG A 40 11.83 -0.36 -3.84
CA ARG A 40 11.69 1.02 -4.32
C ARG A 40 11.89 2.00 -3.17
N SER A 41 12.19 3.26 -3.48
CA SER A 41 12.24 4.33 -2.49
C SER A 41 10.83 4.60 -1.95
N TYR A 42 10.64 4.42 -0.65
CA TYR A 42 9.38 4.71 0.02
C TYR A 42 8.98 6.20 -0.13
N ASP A 43 9.93 7.12 -0.08
CA ASP A 43 9.63 8.55 -0.23
C ASP A 43 9.06 8.87 -1.61
N GLN A 44 9.63 8.28 -2.67
CA GLN A 44 9.10 8.44 -4.03
C GLN A 44 7.70 7.82 -4.16
N LEU A 45 7.50 6.65 -3.56
CA LEU A 45 6.19 5.99 -3.52
C LEU A 45 5.15 6.87 -2.82
N LYS A 46 5.48 7.37 -1.64
CA LYS A 46 4.61 8.25 -0.85
C LYS A 46 4.24 9.51 -1.63
N SER A 47 5.23 10.20 -2.21
CA SER A 47 4.98 11.41 -3.00
C SER A 47 4.10 11.15 -4.23
N TRP A 48 4.29 10.02 -4.90
CA TRP A 48 3.41 9.63 -6.02
C TRP A 48 1.98 9.37 -5.52
N ALA A 49 1.81 8.59 -4.46
CA ALA A 49 0.49 8.27 -3.92
C ALA A 49 -0.25 9.53 -3.42
N GLU A 50 0.45 10.45 -2.76
CA GLU A 50 -0.12 11.73 -2.33
C GLU A 50 -0.54 12.63 -3.50
N LYS A 51 0.24 12.64 -4.59
CA LYS A 51 -0.09 13.43 -5.80
C LYS A 51 -1.36 12.93 -6.48
N TRP A 52 -1.60 11.62 -6.47
CA TRP A 52 -2.72 10.99 -7.18
C TRP A 52 -3.86 10.53 -6.25
N ARG A 53 -3.83 10.92 -4.97
CA ARG A 53 -4.88 10.55 -4.01
C ARG A 53 -6.24 11.09 -4.45
N VAL A 54 -7.27 10.27 -4.30
CA VAL A 54 -8.65 10.63 -4.67
C VAL A 54 -9.27 11.62 -3.68
N SER A 55 -8.76 11.66 -2.44
CA SER A 55 -9.29 12.52 -1.38
C SER A 55 -8.18 12.98 -0.42
N ASN A 56 -8.39 14.14 0.21
CA ASN A 56 -7.54 14.68 1.27
C ASN A 56 -8.07 14.36 2.69
N LEU A 57 -9.05 13.47 2.81
CA LEU A 57 -9.52 13.00 4.11
C LEU A 57 -8.38 12.32 4.88
N GLU A 58 -8.21 12.70 6.14
CA GLU A 58 -7.19 12.16 7.02
C GLU A 58 -7.84 11.47 8.22
N GLY A 59 -7.23 10.39 8.70
CA GLY A 59 -7.75 9.61 9.84
C GLY A 59 -8.87 8.63 9.47
N PHE A 60 -9.41 7.96 10.50
CA PHE A 60 -10.66 7.22 10.36
C PHE A 60 -11.77 8.27 10.38
N GLY A 61 -12.40 8.53 9.22
CA GLY A 61 -13.57 9.40 9.19
C GLY A 61 -14.67 8.80 10.06
N ASP A 62 -15.14 9.53 11.06
CA ASP A 62 -16.31 9.15 11.84
C ASP A 62 -17.51 9.05 10.89
N GLN A 63 -17.82 7.83 10.46
CA GLN A 63 -19.10 7.55 9.85
C GLN A 63 -20.10 7.46 11.01
N HIS A 64 -20.57 8.63 11.46
CA HIS A 64 -21.81 8.71 12.22
C HIS A 64 -22.95 8.24 11.32
N HIS A 65 -23.19 6.93 11.32
CA HIS A 65 -24.44 6.36 10.86
C HIS A 65 -25.51 6.70 11.91
N GLU A 66 -26.24 7.80 11.70
CA GLU A 66 -27.54 7.98 12.35
C GLU A 66 -28.50 6.93 11.78
N HIS A 67 -29.01 6.07 12.65
CA HIS A 67 -30.18 5.24 12.40
C HIS A 67 -31.46 6.07 12.60
#